data_AF-A0A7V4CIB7-F1
#
_entry.id   AF-A0A7V4CIB7-F1
#
_cell.length_a   1.000
_cell.length_b   1.000
_cell.length_c   1.000
_cell.angle_alpha   90.00
_cell.angle_beta   90.00
_cell.angle_gamma   90.00
#
_symmetry.space_group_name_H-M   'P 1'
#
loop_
_entity.id
_entity.type
_entity.pdbx_description
1 polymer ?
#
loop_
_entity_poly.entity_id
_entity_poly.type
_entity_poly.pdbx_seq_one_letter_code
_entity_poly.pdbx_strand_id
1 'polypeptide(L)'
;MGYFLCDGFVKFYGDKYYLTDRYSGIVHIYNQKFNLLDSIILFENSSLVSPSISYSKDPVGYLVEAYKKNFKRRILDFLLSDGFGYALIKEEEQPVIYKINLKNNEVKKFLLPTRLKKEKISYHFIDKKEKDIILVALLDNPEETFYCEIKVK
;
A
#
# COMPACT_ATOMS: atom_id res chain seq x y z
N MET A 1 13.83 -16.35 -18.23
CA MET A 1 14.02 -15.88 -16.84
C MET A 1 12.95 -14.85 -16.54
N GLY A 2 11.93 -15.19 -15.74
CA GLY A 2 10.91 -14.24 -15.31
C GLY A 2 11.38 -13.51 -14.06
N TYR A 3 11.50 -12.18 -14.13
CA TYR A 3 11.80 -11.38 -12.95
C TYR A 3 10.53 -11.28 -12.11
N PHE A 4 10.48 -12.03 -11.02
CA PHE A 4 9.37 -12.04 -10.08
C PHE A 4 9.50 -10.80 -9.17
N LEU A 5 8.89 -9.68 -9.58
CA LEU A 5 8.73 -8.50 -8.71
C LEU A 5 7.52 -8.71 -7.81
N CYS A 6 7.57 -9.72 -6.93
CA CYS A 6 6.52 -9.94 -5.94
C CYS A 6 7.10 -9.68 -4.55
N ASP A 7 7.18 -8.40 -4.19
CA ASP A 7 7.41 -7.97 -2.81
C ASP A 7 6.06 -8.01 -2.07
N GLY A 8 5.41 -9.17 -2.02
CA GLY A 8 4.18 -9.33 -1.25
C GLY A 8 4.48 -9.27 0.24
N PHE A 9 3.51 -8.87 1.06
CA PHE A 9 3.63 -8.97 2.52
C PHE A 9 2.40 -9.58 3.17
N VAL A 10 2.62 -10.13 4.36
CA VAL A 10 1.60 -10.81 5.16
C VAL A 10 1.49 -10.09 6.51
N LYS A 11 0.26 -9.83 6.94
CA LYS A 11 -0.04 -9.40 8.31
C LYS A 11 -0.97 -10.39 9.00
N PHE A 12 -0.79 -10.53 10.30
CA PHE A 12 -1.64 -11.33 11.15
C PHE A 12 -2.38 -10.43 12.12
N TYR A 13 -3.71 -10.46 12.08
CA TYR A 13 -4.56 -9.70 13.00
C TYR A 13 -5.66 -10.61 13.53
N GLY A 14 -5.76 -10.70 14.86
CA GLY A 14 -6.70 -11.61 15.52
C GLY A 14 -6.35 -13.07 15.20
N ASP A 15 -7.21 -13.72 14.40
CA ASP A 15 -7.09 -15.11 13.98
C ASP A 15 -6.95 -15.29 12.46
N LYS A 16 -6.72 -14.19 11.72
CA LYS A 16 -6.69 -14.17 10.25
C LYS A 16 -5.36 -13.66 9.70
N TYR A 17 -5.00 -14.20 8.54
CA TYR A 17 -3.91 -13.70 7.72
C TYR A 17 -4.43 -12.78 6.63
N TYR A 18 -3.70 -11.71 6.37
CA TYR A 18 -4.01 -10.71 5.37
C TYR A 18 -2.81 -10.58 4.43
N LEU A 19 -3.03 -10.86 3.14
CA LEU A 19 -1.98 -10.98 2.12
C LEU A 19 -2.22 -10.01 0.98
N THR A 20 -1.18 -9.34 0.52
CA THR A 20 -1.25 -8.48 -0.66
C THR A 20 0.06 -8.53 -1.46
N ASP A 21 -0.05 -8.43 -2.78
CA ASP A 21 1.09 -8.22 -3.68
C ASP A 21 1.57 -6.76 -3.72
N ARG A 22 0.94 -5.88 -2.91
CA ARG A 22 1.12 -4.43 -2.82
C ARG A 22 0.64 -3.60 -4.00
N TYR A 23 0.52 -4.16 -5.19
CA TYR A 23 0.35 -3.40 -6.44
C TYR A 23 -1.04 -3.56 -7.07
N SER A 24 -1.71 -4.68 -6.82
CA SER A 24 -3.09 -4.92 -7.27
C SER A 24 -4.11 -4.00 -6.61
N GLY A 25 -3.80 -3.47 -5.42
CA GLY A 25 -4.76 -2.78 -4.57
C GLY A 25 -5.66 -3.72 -3.77
N ILE A 26 -5.43 -5.03 -3.84
CA ILE A 26 -6.25 -6.04 -3.18
C ILE A 26 -5.53 -6.60 -1.95
N VAL A 27 -6.25 -6.69 -0.84
CA VAL A 27 -5.83 -7.39 0.37
C VAL A 27 -6.71 -8.62 0.54
N HIS A 28 -6.14 -9.79 0.36
CA HIS A 28 -6.82 -11.07 0.52
C HIS A 28 -6.82 -11.51 1.98
N ILE A 29 -7.96 -12.04 2.44
CA ILE A 29 -8.16 -12.48 3.82
C ILE A 29 -8.21 -14.01 3.85
N TYR A 30 -7.38 -14.60 4.69
CA TYR A 30 -7.25 -16.04 4.84
C TYR A 30 -7.45 -16.47 6.30
N ASN A 31 -8.00 -17.66 6.48
CA ASN A 31 -8.04 -18.29 7.81
C ASN A 31 -6.67 -18.88 8.20
N GLN A 32 -6.56 -19.46 9.40
CA GLN A 32 -5.32 -20.07 9.89
C GLN A 32 -4.79 -21.24 9.03
N LYS A 33 -5.64 -21.83 8.18
CA LYS A 33 -5.27 -22.90 7.24
C LYS A 33 -4.97 -22.36 5.83
N PHE A 34 -4.85 -21.05 5.67
CA PHE A 34 -4.65 -20.38 4.38
C PHE A 34 -5.73 -20.67 3.32
N ASN A 35 -6.98 -20.85 3.76
CA ASN A 35 -8.12 -20.84 2.84
C ASN A 35 -8.65 -19.41 2.67
N LEU A 36 -8.86 -18.99 1.42
CA LEU A 36 -9.39 -17.66 1.09
C LEU A 36 -10.81 -17.50 1.64
N LEU A 37 -11.01 -16.50 2.48
CA LEU A 37 -12.31 -16.16 3.06
C LEU A 37 -12.97 -15.00 2.31
N ASP A 38 -12.19 -13.95 2.02
CA ASP A 38 -12.71 -12.70 1.47
C ASP A 38 -11.55 -11.82 0.91
N SER A 39 -11.86 -10.64 0.38
CA SER A 39 -10.88 -9.65 -0.08
C SER A 39 -11.36 -8.21 0.12
N ILE A 40 -10.44 -7.32 0.49
CA ILE A 40 -10.67 -5.88 0.56
C ILE A 40 -10.02 -5.23 -0.66
N ILE A 41 -10.80 -4.44 -1.41
CA ILE A 41 -10.29 -3.67 -2.55
C ILE A 41 -10.03 -2.24 -2.08
N LEU A 42 -8.76 -1.83 -2.05
CA LEU A 42 -8.33 -0.51 -1.61
C LEU A 42 -8.35 0.51 -2.76
N PHE A 43 -7.99 0.05 -3.96
CA PHE A 43 -8.08 0.81 -5.19
C PHE A 43 -8.16 -0.16 -6.37
N GLU A 44 -8.72 0.31 -7.47
CA GLU A 44 -8.65 -0.38 -8.75
C GLU A 44 -7.54 0.25 -9.59
N ASN A 45 -6.80 -0.59 -10.31
CA ASN A 45 -5.89 -0.13 -11.34
C ASN A 45 -6.70 0.21 -12.60
N SER A 46 -6.36 1.33 -13.23
CA SER A 46 -6.82 1.63 -14.59
C SER A 46 -6.41 0.52 -15.56
N SER A 47 -7.16 0.35 -16.64
CA SER A 47 -6.87 -0.62 -17.70
C SER A 47 -5.38 -0.64 -18.06
N LEU A 48 -4.83 -1.86 -18.19
CA LEU A 48 -3.41 -2.04 -18.46
C LEU A 48 -3.00 -1.31 -19.74
N VAL A 49 -1.99 -0.45 -19.61
CA VAL A 49 -1.40 0.30 -20.71
C VAL A 49 -0.19 -0.46 -21.23
N SER A 50 -0.19 -0.74 -22.53
CA SER A 50 0.94 -1.39 -23.18
C SER A 50 2.18 -0.47 -23.19
N PRO A 51 3.38 -1.02 -22.91
CA PRO A 51 4.64 -0.34 -23.19
C PRO A 51 4.77 0.04 -24.67
N SER A 52 5.49 1.11 -24.95
CA SER A 52 5.86 1.49 -26.31
C SER A 52 7.10 0.71 -26.81
N ILE A 53 7.91 0.21 -25.87
CA ILE A 53 9.05 -0.67 -26.14
C ILE A 53 8.53 -2.08 -26.49
N SER A 54 9.26 -2.80 -27.35
CA SER A 54 8.97 -4.19 -27.70
C SER A 54 9.77 -5.14 -26.80
N TYR A 55 9.09 -6.10 -26.17
CA TYR A 55 9.75 -7.10 -25.32
C TYR A 55 10.83 -7.90 -26.07
N SER A 56 10.61 -8.24 -27.34
CA SER A 56 11.58 -9.00 -28.12
C SER A 56 12.84 -8.21 -28.50
N LYS A 57 12.76 -6.86 -28.50
CA LYS A 57 13.87 -5.98 -28.86
C LYS A 57 14.64 -5.49 -27.63
N ASP A 58 13.91 -5.14 -26.56
CA ASP A 58 14.48 -4.71 -25.28
C ASP A 58 13.58 -5.21 -24.13
N PRO A 59 13.84 -6.44 -23.64
CA PRO A 59 13.07 -7.02 -22.56
C PRO A 59 13.12 -6.20 -21.26
N VAL A 60 14.26 -5.59 -20.94
CA VAL A 60 14.44 -4.86 -19.69
C VAL A 60 13.72 -3.51 -19.74
N GLY A 61 13.89 -2.76 -20.83
CA GLY A 61 13.17 -1.51 -21.06
C GLY A 61 11.66 -1.71 -21.08
N TYR A 62 11.18 -2.79 -21.73
CA TYR A 62 9.77 -3.18 -21.70
C TYR A 62 9.25 -3.34 -20.27
N LEU A 63 9.95 -4.11 -19.43
CA LEU A 63 9.53 -4.38 -18.05
C LEU A 63 9.51 -3.10 -17.20
N VAL A 64 10.52 -2.24 -17.34
CA VAL A 64 10.59 -0.96 -16.62
C VAL A 64 9.44 -0.04 -17.04
N GLU A 65 9.16 0.06 -18.34
CA GLU A 65 8.08 0.90 -18.84
C GLU A 65 6.70 0.34 -18.44
N ALA A 66 6.50 -0.98 -18.55
CA ALA A 66 5.29 -1.66 -18.10
C ALA A 66 5.02 -1.38 -16.63
N TYR A 67 6.05 -1.49 -15.79
CA TYR A 67 5.92 -1.25 -14.36
C TYR A 67 5.53 0.21 -14.06
N LYS A 68 6.25 1.18 -14.64
CA LYS A 68 5.97 2.61 -14.45
C LYS A 68 4.57 3.01 -14.91
N LYS A 69 4.08 2.41 -16.00
CA LYS A 69 2.75 2.71 -16.56
C LYS A 69 1.60 2.11 -15.74
N ASN A 70 1.78 0.89 -15.25
CA ASN A 70 0.68 0.09 -14.70
C ASN A 70 0.64 0.02 -13.17
N PHE A 71 1.76 0.28 -12.48
CA PHE A 71 1.86 0.18 -11.02
C PHE A 71 2.20 1.53 -10.39
N LYS A 72 1.31 2.51 -10.58
CA LYS A 72 1.44 3.88 -10.03
C LYS A 72 1.21 3.96 -8.52
N ARG A 73 0.57 2.94 -7.97
CA ARG A 73 0.21 2.83 -6.56
C ARG A 73 0.88 1.61 -5.95
N ARG A 74 1.33 1.75 -4.71
CA ARG A 74 1.87 0.64 -3.92
C ARG A 74 1.38 0.73 -2.49
N ILE A 75 0.78 -0.33 -1.98
CA ILE A 75 0.45 -0.48 -0.57
C ILE A 75 1.77 -0.60 0.20
N LEU A 76 2.03 0.37 1.07
CA LEU A 76 3.20 0.38 1.96
C LEU A 76 2.87 -0.35 3.25
N ASP A 77 1.68 -0.11 3.79
CA ASP A 77 1.18 -0.77 4.99
C ASP A 77 -0.36 -0.68 5.09
N PHE A 78 -1.00 -1.50 5.91
CA PHE A 78 -2.42 -1.36 6.25
C PHE A 78 -2.72 -1.82 7.69
N LEU A 79 -3.86 -1.38 8.20
CA LEU A 79 -4.39 -1.66 9.54
C LEU A 79 -5.91 -1.79 9.46
N LEU A 80 -6.51 -2.70 10.22
CA LEU A 80 -7.95 -2.80 10.36
C LEU A 80 -8.36 -2.45 11.80
N SER A 81 -9.36 -1.58 11.96
CA SER A 81 -9.85 -1.17 13.26
C SER A 81 -11.28 -0.64 13.20
N ASP A 82 -12.12 -1.01 14.17
CA ASP A 82 -13.46 -0.46 14.40
C ASP A 82 -14.38 -0.44 13.16
N GLY A 83 -14.29 -1.46 12.31
CA GLY A 83 -15.07 -1.55 11.07
C GLY A 83 -14.52 -0.71 9.91
N PHE A 84 -13.33 -0.13 10.07
CA PHE A 84 -12.59 0.58 9.04
C PHE A 84 -11.28 -0.14 8.69
N GLY A 85 -10.91 -0.09 7.43
CA GLY A 85 -9.56 -0.37 6.95
C GLY A 85 -8.80 0.93 6.73
N TYR A 86 -7.54 0.98 7.12
CA TYR A 86 -6.62 2.07 6.86
C TYR A 86 -5.48 1.52 6.02
N ALA A 87 -5.16 2.17 4.92
CA ALA A 87 -4.08 1.74 4.04
C ALA A 87 -3.16 2.93 3.74
N LEU A 88 -1.88 2.75 4.03
CA LEU A 88 -0.83 3.66 3.61
C LEU A 88 -0.41 3.27 2.19
N ILE A 89 -0.57 4.18 1.24
CA ILE A 89 -0.36 3.93 -0.18
C ILE A 89 0.65 4.96 -0.70
N LYS A 90 1.72 4.51 -1.34
CA LYS A 90 2.59 5.37 -2.14
C LYS A 90 1.90 5.64 -3.47
N GLU A 91 1.50 6.88 -3.71
CA GLU A 91 0.99 7.34 -5.01
C GLU A 91 1.98 8.32 -5.63
N GLU A 92 2.53 7.97 -6.79
CA GLU A 92 3.47 8.81 -7.56
C GLU A 92 4.49 9.54 -6.66
N GLU A 93 4.28 10.82 -6.37
CA GLU A 93 5.21 11.66 -5.61
C GLU A 93 5.19 11.45 -4.09
N GLN A 94 4.09 10.99 -3.47
CA GLN A 94 3.98 10.98 -2.00
C GLN A 94 3.14 9.83 -1.43
N PRO A 95 3.43 9.37 -0.19
CA PRO A 95 2.53 8.49 0.52
C PRO A 95 1.25 9.23 0.95
N VAL A 96 0.13 8.50 0.98
CA VAL A 96 -1.21 8.96 1.40
C VAL A 96 -1.87 7.87 2.23
N ILE A 97 -2.83 8.24 3.08
CA ILE A 97 -3.65 7.25 3.79
C ILE A 97 -5.05 7.20 3.20
N TYR A 98 -5.53 5.99 2.95
CA TYR A 98 -6.91 5.70 2.62
C TYR A 98 -7.61 5.11 3.84
N LYS A 99 -8.78 5.65 4.20
CA LYS A 99 -9.74 5.07 5.16
C LYS A 99 -10.88 4.46 4.37
N ILE A 100 -11.10 3.16 4.51
CA ILE A 100 -12.16 2.40 3.87
C ILE A 100 -13.15 1.97 4.95
N ASN A 101 -14.43 2.25 4.76
CA ASN A 101 -15.47 1.68 5.59
C ASN A 101 -15.77 0.26 5.09
N LEU A 102 -15.51 -0.74 5.93
CA LEU A 102 -15.60 -2.16 5.52
C LEU A 102 -17.04 -2.65 5.33
N LYS A 103 -18.05 -1.87 5.75
CA LYS A 103 -19.46 -2.24 5.59
C LYS A 103 -20.04 -1.82 4.25
N ASN A 104 -19.67 -0.64 3.75
CA ASN A 104 -20.25 -0.04 2.55
C ASN A 104 -19.20 0.33 1.48
N ASN A 105 -17.92 -0.01 1.71
CA ASN A 105 -16.79 0.30 0.84
C ASN A 105 -16.61 1.80 0.54
N GLU A 106 -17.09 2.69 1.40
CA GLU A 106 -16.84 4.13 1.27
C GLU A 106 -15.37 4.42 1.54
N VAL A 107 -14.71 5.15 0.64
CA VAL A 107 -13.27 5.44 0.70
C VAL A 107 -13.03 6.94 0.91
N LYS A 108 -12.21 7.29 1.91
CA LYS A 108 -11.71 8.65 2.16
C LYS A 108 -10.20 8.69 2.08
N LYS A 109 -9.65 9.72 1.44
CA LYS A 109 -8.21 9.93 1.25
C LYS A 109 -7.70 11.06 2.15
N PHE A 110 -6.58 10.83 2.81
CA PHE A 110 -5.88 11.77 3.68
C PHE A 110 -4.48 12.03 3.13
N LEU A 111 -4.17 13.31 2.88
CA LEU A 111 -2.83 13.73 2.47
C LEU A 111 -1.92 13.82 3.70
N LEU A 112 -0.69 13.38 3.53
CA LEU A 112 0.33 13.48 4.57
C LEU A 112 1.03 14.85 4.53
N PRO A 113 1.63 15.29 5.65
CA PRO A 113 2.38 16.54 5.70
C PRO A 113 3.49 16.61 4.65
N THR A 114 3.68 17.80 4.06
CA THR A 114 4.63 18.03 2.95
C THR A 114 6.07 17.62 3.26
N ARG A 115 6.48 17.59 4.54
CA ARG A 115 7.81 17.13 4.98
C ARG A 115 8.09 15.70 4.52
N LEU A 116 7.09 14.80 4.55
CA LEU A 116 7.22 13.42 4.07
C LEU A 116 7.34 13.28 2.55
N LYS A 117 7.13 14.36 1.78
CA LYS A 117 7.33 14.33 0.32
C LYS A 117 8.80 14.48 -0.08
N LYS A 118 9.59 15.18 0.75
CA LYS A 118 10.94 15.64 0.40
C LYS A 118 12.04 14.73 0.93
N GLU A 119 11.73 13.92 1.93
CA GLU A 119 12.70 13.03 2.56
C GLU A 119 12.73 11.65 1.89
N LYS A 120 13.90 11.01 1.88
CA LYS A 120 14.00 9.58 1.61
C LYS A 120 13.59 8.82 2.87
N ILE A 121 12.57 8.00 2.73
CA ILE A 121 11.99 7.24 3.84
C ILE A 121 12.32 5.77 3.63
N SER A 122 13.08 5.21 4.57
CA SER A 122 13.50 3.82 4.59
C SER A 122 12.34 2.88 4.95
N TYR A 123 11.46 3.28 5.88
CA TYR A 123 10.34 2.45 6.32
C TYR A 123 9.13 3.29 6.75
N HIS A 124 7.93 2.75 6.53
CA HIS A 124 6.70 3.33 7.06
C HIS A 124 5.85 2.24 7.69
N PHE A 125 5.17 2.57 8.78
CA PHE A 125 4.05 1.77 9.25
C PHE A 125 2.94 2.67 9.80
N ILE A 126 1.72 2.14 9.75
CA ILE A 126 0.57 2.76 10.38
C ILE A 126 0.11 1.91 11.56
N ASP A 127 -0.32 2.57 12.61
CA ASP A 127 -0.90 1.90 13.77
C ASP A 127 -2.03 2.74 14.38
N LYS A 128 -2.76 2.16 15.33
CA LYS A 128 -3.85 2.81 16.05
C LYS A 128 -3.36 3.37 17.38
N LYS A 129 -3.70 4.62 17.67
CA LYS A 129 -3.56 5.21 19.00
C LYS A 129 -4.91 5.78 19.43
N GLU A 130 -5.58 5.09 20.35
CA GLU A 130 -6.94 5.42 20.82
C GLU A 130 -7.94 5.57 19.66
N LYS A 131 -8.29 6.79 19.26
CA LYS A 131 -9.23 7.10 18.15
C LYS A 131 -8.52 7.60 16.89
N ASP A 132 -7.21 7.81 16.95
CA ASP A 132 -6.40 8.37 15.87
C ASP A 132 -5.53 7.28 15.23
N ILE A 133 -5.09 7.55 14.00
CA ILE A 133 -4.11 6.71 13.31
C ILE A 133 -2.76 7.41 13.37
N ILE A 134 -1.77 6.68 13.83
CA ILE A 134 -0.39 7.15 13.83
C ILE A 134 0.31 6.64 12.58
N LEU A 135 1.05 7.53 11.95
CA LEU A 135 2.03 7.18 10.94
C LEU A 135 3.41 7.40 11.54
N VAL A 136 4.24 6.36 11.46
CA VAL A 136 5.65 6.44 11.78
C VAL A 136 6.44 6.21 10.50
N ALA A 137 7.34 7.13 10.19
CA ALA A 137 8.24 7.06 9.06
C ALA A 137 9.69 7.15 9.55
N LEU A 138 10.47 6.10 9.26
CA LEU A 138 11.91 6.07 9.51
C LEU A 138 12.61 6.69 8.30
N LEU A 139 13.31 7.82 8.51
CA LEU A 139 14.08 8.45 7.45
C LEU A 139 15.39 7.69 7.23
N ASP A 140 16.01 7.87 6.06
CA ASP A 140 17.32 7.26 5.76
C ASP A 140 18.42 7.70 6.74
N ASN A 141 18.25 8.85 7.41
CA ASN A 141 19.00 9.19 8.60
C ASN A 141 18.34 8.51 9.83
N PRO A 142 18.95 7.45 10.40
CA PRO A 142 18.33 6.69 11.50
C PRO A 142 18.16 7.50 12.79
N GLU A 143 18.85 8.64 12.93
CA GLU A 143 18.66 9.57 14.05
C GLU A 143 17.39 10.43 13.90
N GLU A 144 16.74 10.42 12.72
CA GLU A 144 15.52 11.16 12.46
C GLU A 144 14.34 10.22 12.23
N THR A 145 13.49 10.10 13.26
CA THR A 145 12.17 9.48 13.13
C THR A 145 11.12 10.56 12.94
N PHE A 146 10.32 10.45 11.86
CA PHE A 146 9.15 11.29 11.68
C PHE A 146 7.91 10.60 12.27
N TYR A 147 7.25 11.29 13.18
CA TYR A 147 5.99 10.87 13.80
C TYR A 147 4.88 11.85 13.42
N CYS A 148 3.76 11.32 12.94
CA CYS A 148 2.56 12.12 12.67
C CYS A 148 1.31 11.40 13.16
N GLU A 149 0.51 12.13 13.93
CA GLU A 149 -0.84 11.70 14.29
C GLU A 149 -1.81 12.24 13.24
N ILE A 150 -2.63 11.35 12.69
CA ILE A 150 -3.63 11.67 11.70
C ILE A 150 -4.98 11.49 12.37
N LYS A 151 -5.67 12.61 12.55
CA LYS A 151 -7.01 12.64 13.13
C LYS A 151 -8.02 12.18 12.09
N VAL A 152 -8.41 10.92 12.17
CA VAL A 152 -9.35 10.28 11.23
C VAL A 152 -10.78 10.28 11.79
N LYS A 153 -11.28 11.48 12.15
CA LYS A 153 -12.69 11.68 12.51
C LYS A 153 -13.58 11.45 11.28
#